data_AF-Q5H9S7-F1
#
_entry.id   AF-Q5H9S7-F1
#
_cell.length_a   1.000
_cell.length_b   1.000
_cell.length_c   1.000
_cell.angle_alpha   90.00
_cell.angle_beta   90.00
_cell.angle_gamma   90.00
#
_symmetry.space_group_name_H-M   'P 1'
#
loop_
_entity.id
_entity.type
_entity.pdbx_description
1 polymer ?
#
loop_
_entity_poly.entity_id
_entity_poly.type
_entity_poly.pdbx_seq_one_letter_code
_entity_poly.pdbx_strand_id
1 'polypeptide(L)'
;MGPTRKPNVCSRLSRRALGCFSRDAGVVQRTNLGILRALVCQESTKFKNVWTTHSRSPIAYERGRIYFDNYRRCVSSVASEPRKLYEMPKCSKSEKIEDALLWECPVGDILPNSSDYKSSLIALTAHNWLLRISATTGKILEKIYLAPYCKFRYLSWDTPQEVIAVKSAQNRGSAVARQAGIQQHVLLYLAVFRVLPFSLVGILEINKKIFGNVTDATLSHGILIVMYSSGLVRLYSFQTIAEQFMQQKLDLGCACRWGGTTGTVGEAPFGIPCNIKITDMPPLLFEVSSLENAFQIGGHPWHYIVTPNKKKQKGVFHICALKDNSLAKNGIQEMDCCSLESDWIYFHPDASGRIIHVGPNQVKVLKLTEIENNSSQHQISEDFVILANRENHKNENVLTVTASGRVVKKSFNLLDDDPEQETFKIVDYEDELDLLSVVAVTQIDAEGKAHLDFHCNEYGTLLKSIPLVESWDVTYSHEVYFDRDLVLHIEQKPNRVFSCYVYQMICDTGEEEETINRSC
;
A
#
# COMPACT_ATOMS: atom_id res chain seq x y z
N MET A 1 5.49 38.04 8.69
CA MET A 1 5.82 38.12 7.26
C MET A 1 4.56 38.58 6.53
N GLY A 2 4.62 39.60 5.68
CA GLY A 2 3.45 40.04 4.89
C GLY A 2 2.95 38.92 3.98
N PRO A 3 1.70 38.98 3.47
CA PRO A 3 1.19 37.95 2.59
C PRO A 3 2.05 37.95 1.33
N THR A 4 2.91 36.94 1.19
CA THR A 4 3.65 36.69 -0.04
C THR A 4 2.60 36.46 -1.11
N ARG A 5 2.51 37.41 -2.05
CA ARG A 5 1.57 37.41 -3.17
C ARG A 5 1.58 35.99 -3.78
N LYS A 6 0.46 35.25 -3.69
CA LYS A 6 0.36 33.89 -4.22
C LYS A 6 0.94 33.90 -5.64
N PRO A 7 1.97 33.09 -5.94
CA PRO A 7 2.69 33.19 -7.20
C PRO A 7 1.72 32.92 -8.36
N ASN A 8 1.53 33.92 -9.23
CA ASN A 8 0.61 33.82 -10.36
C ASN A 8 1.03 32.65 -11.27
N VAL A 9 0.20 31.62 -11.34
CA VAL A 9 0.44 30.39 -12.13
C VAL A 9 0.65 30.71 -13.60
N CYS A 10 -0.09 31.67 -14.17
CA CYS A 10 0.09 32.11 -15.56
C CYS A 10 1.49 32.69 -15.80
N SER A 11 2.06 33.39 -14.82
CA SER A 11 3.43 33.92 -14.95
C SER A 11 4.48 32.79 -14.90
N ARG A 12 4.27 31.76 -14.07
CA ARG A 12 5.13 30.56 -14.03
C ARG A 12 5.04 29.77 -15.32
N LEU A 13 3.85 29.55 -15.85
CA LEU A 13 3.62 28.90 -17.14
C LEU A 13 4.29 29.65 -18.28
N SER A 14 4.18 30.99 -18.31
CA SER A 14 4.84 31.83 -19.32
C SER A 14 6.36 31.72 -19.25
N ARG A 15 6.95 31.78 -18.05
CA ARG A 15 8.40 31.57 -17.86
C ARG A 15 8.85 30.18 -18.26
N ARG A 16 8.03 29.15 -17.99
CA ARG A 16 8.29 27.77 -18.41
C ARG A 16 8.26 27.65 -19.94
N ALA A 17 7.29 28.27 -20.61
CA ALA A 17 7.19 28.31 -22.07
C ALA A 17 8.38 29.03 -22.72
N LEU A 18 8.90 30.09 -22.08
CA LEU A 18 10.10 30.82 -22.52
C LEU A 18 11.42 30.06 -22.26
N GLY A 19 11.36 28.82 -21.75
CA GLY A 19 12.55 27.99 -21.53
C GLY A 19 13.42 28.43 -20.35
N CYS A 20 12.92 29.28 -19.44
CA CYS A 20 13.71 29.83 -18.33
C CYS A 20 14.29 28.77 -17.36
N PHE A 21 13.78 27.54 -17.40
CA PHE A 21 14.18 26.44 -16.51
C PHE A 21 14.87 25.28 -17.25
N SER A 22 15.11 25.40 -18.56
CA SER A 22 15.52 24.31 -19.46
C SER A 22 16.94 23.77 -19.23
N ARG A 23 17.73 24.36 -18.34
CA ARG A 23 19.14 23.99 -18.15
C ARG A 23 19.34 22.65 -17.44
N ASP A 24 18.36 22.19 -16.68
CA ASP A 24 18.45 20.98 -15.86
C ASP A 24 17.10 20.25 -15.82
N ALA A 25 17.09 18.97 -16.17
CA ALA A 25 15.87 18.16 -16.26
C ALA A 25 15.14 18.06 -14.91
N GLY A 26 15.88 17.93 -13.80
CA GLY A 26 15.31 17.88 -12.45
C GLY A 26 14.73 19.22 -12.01
N VAL A 27 15.31 20.35 -12.41
CA VAL A 27 14.73 21.69 -12.20
C VAL A 27 13.44 21.84 -13.01
N VAL A 28 13.41 21.38 -14.26
CA VAL A 28 12.19 21.40 -15.09
C VAL A 28 11.08 20.57 -14.45
N GLN A 29 11.38 19.34 -14.01
CA GLN A 29 10.40 18.47 -13.38
C GLN A 29 9.82 19.07 -12.10
N ARG A 30 10.68 19.50 -11.17
CA ARG A 30 10.24 20.17 -9.92
C ARG A 30 9.40 21.42 -10.21
N THR A 31 9.77 22.19 -11.22
CA THR A 31 8.99 23.38 -11.62
C THR A 31 7.63 23.00 -12.18
N ASN A 32 7.55 21.97 -13.04
CA ASN A 32 6.29 21.49 -13.60
C ASN A 32 5.37 20.95 -12.51
N LEU A 33 5.88 20.13 -11.59
CA LEU A 33 5.10 19.60 -10.45
C LEU A 33 4.65 20.73 -9.52
N GLY A 34 5.51 21.71 -9.24
CA GLY A 34 5.13 22.89 -8.46
C GLY A 34 4.08 23.79 -9.15
N ILE A 35 3.99 23.77 -10.48
CA ILE A 35 2.90 24.41 -11.23
C ILE A 35 1.63 23.56 -11.12
N LEU A 36 1.74 22.23 -11.31
CA LEU A 36 0.62 21.30 -11.24
C LEU A 36 -0.04 21.33 -9.85
N ARG A 37 0.75 21.25 -8.78
CA ARG A 37 0.29 21.41 -7.40
C ARG A 37 -0.54 22.68 -7.22
N ALA A 38 -0.06 23.80 -7.78
CA ALA A 38 -0.78 25.06 -7.68
C ALA A 38 -2.10 25.05 -8.46
N LEU A 39 -2.17 24.37 -9.62
CA LEU A 39 -3.39 24.22 -10.42
C LEU A 39 -4.40 23.28 -9.73
N VAL A 40 -3.95 22.13 -9.22
CA VAL A 40 -4.80 21.17 -8.51
C VAL A 40 -5.46 21.83 -7.31
N CYS A 41 -4.72 22.61 -6.52
CA CYS A 41 -5.23 23.30 -5.34
C CYS A 41 -5.96 24.63 -5.62
N GLN A 42 -6.16 25.03 -6.88
CA GLN A 42 -6.98 26.21 -7.19
C GLN A 42 -8.47 25.92 -6.99
N GLU A 43 -9.22 26.92 -6.49
CA GLU A 43 -10.67 26.85 -6.33
C GLU A 43 -11.42 26.68 -7.66
N SER A 44 -10.90 27.27 -8.74
CA SER A 44 -11.47 27.15 -10.11
C SER A 44 -11.30 25.78 -10.75
N THR A 45 -10.52 24.91 -10.14
CA THR A 45 -10.26 23.58 -10.66
C THR A 45 -11.28 22.62 -10.06
N LYS A 46 -11.87 21.74 -10.87
CA LYS A 46 -12.80 20.69 -10.42
C LYS A 46 -12.30 19.33 -10.87
N PHE A 47 -12.82 18.28 -10.25
CA PHE A 47 -12.57 16.91 -10.68
C PHE A 47 -13.87 16.35 -11.23
N LYS A 48 -13.91 16.10 -12.54
CA LYS A 48 -15.09 15.58 -13.22
C LYS A 48 -14.92 14.07 -13.42
N ASN A 49 -15.95 13.30 -13.09
CA ASN A 49 -15.99 11.89 -13.46
C ASN A 49 -16.04 11.79 -15.00
N VAL A 50 -14.96 11.29 -15.60
CA VAL A 50 -14.80 11.12 -17.05
C VAL A 50 -15.06 9.69 -17.50
N TRP A 51 -15.04 8.73 -16.57
CA TRP A 51 -15.15 7.33 -16.91
C TRP A 51 -15.57 6.47 -15.72
N THR A 52 -16.56 5.62 -15.96
CA THR A 52 -17.06 4.65 -15.00
C THR A 52 -17.09 3.27 -15.64
N THR A 53 -16.63 2.25 -14.92
CA THR A 53 -16.74 0.86 -15.35
C THR A 53 -17.13 -0.05 -14.20
N HIS A 54 -17.68 -1.21 -14.53
CA HIS A 54 -17.98 -2.27 -13.57
C HIS A 54 -17.30 -3.58 -13.98
N SER A 55 -16.97 -4.40 -12.99
CA SER A 55 -16.29 -5.68 -13.15
C SER A 55 -16.85 -6.72 -12.16
N ARG A 56 -16.79 -8.00 -12.54
CA ARG A 56 -17.10 -9.13 -11.65
C ARG A 56 -15.86 -9.70 -10.95
N SER A 57 -14.69 -9.19 -11.30
CA SER A 57 -13.42 -9.48 -10.65
C SER A 57 -12.88 -8.23 -9.97
N PRO A 58 -11.99 -8.38 -8.97
CA PRO A 58 -11.26 -7.25 -8.40
C PRO A 58 -10.63 -6.38 -9.48
N ILE A 59 -10.63 -5.08 -9.22
CA ILE A 59 -9.97 -4.05 -10.03
C ILE A 59 -8.74 -3.63 -9.24
N ALA A 60 -7.59 -3.50 -9.90
CA ALA A 60 -6.37 -3.02 -9.28
C ALA A 60 -5.88 -1.76 -10.01
N TYR A 61 -5.27 -0.84 -9.27
CA TYR A 61 -4.69 0.39 -9.80
C TYR A 61 -3.20 0.47 -9.49
N GLU A 62 -2.38 0.78 -10.49
CA GLU A 62 -0.96 1.02 -10.29
C GLU A 62 -0.41 2.00 -11.33
N ARG A 63 0.05 3.18 -10.89
CA ARG A 63 0.74 4.21 -11.69
C ARG A 63 0.04 4.52 -13.02
N GLY A 64 -1.19 5.02 -12.96
CA GLY A 64 -1.99 5.36 -14.16
C GLY A 64 -2.48 4.17 -14.99
N ARG A 65 -2.43 2.94 -14.45
CA ARG A 65 -2.94 1.73 -15.10
C ARG A 65 -4.01 1.07 -14.23
N ILE A 66 -5.14 0.76 -14.86
CA ILE A 66 -6.29 0.10 -14.26
C ILE A 66 -6.37 -1.32 -14.82
N TYR A 67 -6.26 -2.31 -13.94
CA TYR A 67 -6.23 -3.72 -14.28
C TYR A 67 -7.56 -4.41 -13.94
N PHE A 68 -8.03 -5.25 -14.86
CA PHE A 68 -9.25 -6.05 -14.76
C PHE A 68 -8.95 -7.52 -15.03
N ASP A 69 -9.91 -8.38 -14.68
CA ASP A 69 -9.89 -9.82 -14.96
C ASP A 69 -8.61 -10.52 -14.46
N ASN A 70 -8.12 -10.11 -13.29
CA ASN A 70 -6.81 -10.50 -12.75
C ASN A 70 -5.68 -10.13 -13.71
N TYR A 71 -5.48 -8.84 -13.98
CA TYR A 71 -4.42 -8.29 -14.84
C TYR A 71 -4.44 -8.70 -16.32
N ARG A 72 -5.46 -9.42 -16.78
CA ARG A 72 -5.58 -9.83 -18.18
C ARG A 72 -6.06 -8.72 -19.09
N ARG A 73 -6.71 -7.69 -18.56
CA ARG A 73 -7.12 -6.50 -19.30
C ARG A 73 -6.58 -5.26 -18.60
N CYS A 74 -5.96 -4.37 -19.34
CA CYS A 74 -5.40 -3.13 -18.81
C CYS A 74 -5.92 -1.92 -19.58
N VAL A 75 -6.29 -0.89 -18.82
CA VAL A 75 -6.70 0.42 -19.33
C VAL A 75 -5.75 1.46 -18.73
N SER A 76 -5.24 2.39 -19.54
CA SER A 76 -4.47 3.53 -19.06
C SER A 76 -5.41 4.68 -18.74
N SER A 77 -5.22 5.31 -17.59
CA SER A 77 -6.00 6.47 -17.14
C SER A 77 -5.33 7.83 -17.42
N VAL A 78 -4.14 7.82 -18.05
CA VAL A 78 -3.30 9.01 -18.27
C VAL A 78 -3.84 9.94 -19.38
N ALA A 79 -4.60 9.40 -20.32
CA ALA A 79 -5.22 10.22 -21.38
C ALA A 79 -6.54 10.84 -20.88
N SER A 80 -7.03 11.88 -21.56
CA SER A 80 -8.30 12.58 -21.23
C SER A 80 -9.52 11.67 -21.08
N GLU A 81 -9.47 10.50 -21.70
CA GLU A 81 -10.38 9.39 -21.42
C GLU A 81 -9.55 8.12 -21.29
N PRO A 82 -9.89 7.20 -20.37
CA PRO A 82 -9.15 5.96 -20.22
C PRO A 82 -9.10 5.13 -21.51
N ARG A 83 -7.90 4.69 -21.90
CA ARG A 83 -7.65 3.94 -23.16
C ARG A 83 -7.21 2.52 -22.89
N LYS A 84 -7.85 1.55 -23.55
CA LYS A 84 -7.42 0.14 -23.48
C LYS A 84 -6.00 0.00 -24.02
N LEU A 85 -5.08 -0.52 -23.19
CA LEU A 85 -3.72 -0.85 -23.60
C LEU A 85 -3.66 -2.26 -24.19
N TYR A 86 -4.19 -3.24 -23.46
CA TYR A 86 -4.22 -4.63 -23.91
C TYR A 86 -5.38 -5.41 -23.31
N GLU A 87 -5.66 -6.55 -23.95
CA GLU A 87 -6.59 -7.56 -23.47
C GLU A 87 -6.05 -8.94 -23.88
N MET A 88 -5.66 -9.74 -22.89
CA MET A 88 -5.11 -11.07 -23.12
C MET A 88 -6.24 -12.05 -23.48
N PRO A 89 -5.97 -13.09 -24.29
CA PRO A 89 -6.96 -14.09 -24.64
C PRO A 89 -7.55 -14.79 -23.40
N LYS A 90 -8.74 -15.37 -23.51
CA LYS A 90 -9.30 -16.19 -22.42
C LYS A 90 -8.37 -17.38 -22.14
N CYS A 91 -8.20 -17.71 -20.87
CA CYS A 91 -7.31 -18.78 -20.44
C CYS A 91 -8.04 -19.77 -19.53
N SER A 92 -7.40 -20.92 -19.31
CA SER A 92 -7.86 -21.91 -18.34
C SER A 92 -7.76 -21.37 -16.91
N LYS A 93 -8.50 -21.97 -15.96
CA LYS A 93 -8.41 -21.61 -14.53
C LYS A 93 -6.99 -21.82 -13.96
N SER A 94 -6.21 -22.74 -14.53
CA SER A 94 -4.81 -22.98 -14.16
C SER A 94 -3.87 -21.84 -14.54
N GLU A 95 -4.20 -21.07 -15.56
CA GLU A 95 -3.40 -19.94 -16.06
C GLU A 95 -3.89 -18.60 -15.51
N LYS A 96 -4.85 -18.62 -14.58
CA LYS A 96 -5.30 -17.42 -13.87
C LYS A 96 -4.10 -16.77 -13.19
N ILE A 97 -3.94 -15.47 -13.35
CA ILE A 97 -2.99 -14.67 -12.58
C ILE A 97 -3.55 -14.53 -11.16
N GLU A 98 -2.77 -14.94 -10.17
CA GLU A 98 -3.13 -14.85 -8.74
C GLU A 98 -2.63 -13.54 -8.14
N ASP A 99 -1.47 -13.06 -8.58
CA ASP A 99 -0.85 -11.84 -8.09
C ASP A 99 0.06 -11.21 -9.16
N ALA A 100 0.33 -9.91 -9.07
CA ALA A 100 1.22 -9.22 -10.00
C ALA A 100 1.85 -7.96 -9.41
N LEU A 101 3.02 -7.57 -9.93
CA LEU A 101 3.72 -6.34 -9.60
C LEU A 101 4.08 -5.59 -10.88
N LEU A 102 3.87 -4.28 -10.92
CA LEU A 102 4.39 -3.44 -11.98
C LEU A 102 5.88 -3.18 -11.77
N TRP A 103 6.65 -3.50 -12.80
CA TRP A 103 8.06 -3.19 -12.89
C TRP A 103 8.32 -2.09 -13.93
N GLU A 104 9.07 -1.08 -13.52
CA GLU A 104 9.47 0.05 -14.34
C GLU A 104 10.99 0.19 -14.34
N CYS A 105 11.55 0.54 -15.50
CA CYS A 105 12.99 0.67 -15.70
C CYS A 105 13.57 1.71 -14.72
N PRO A 106 14.65 1.40 -13.99
CA PRO A 106 15.35 2.38 -13.19
C PRO A 106 15.93 3.48 -14.09
N VAL A 107 15.90 4.73 -13.60
CA VAL A 107 16.42 5.88 -14.34
C VAL A 107 17.93 5.91 -14.19
N GLY A 108 18.65 5.90 -15.32
CA GLY A 108 20.11 6.08 -15.35
C GLY A 108 20.91 4.80 -15.56
N ASP A 109 20.28 3.62 -15.49
CA ASP A 109 20.97 2.36 -15.74
C ASP A 109 21.01 2.00 -17.23
N ILE A 110 22.12 1.41 -17.66
CA ILE A 110 22.26 0.82 -18.99
C ILE A 110 21.81 -0.63 -18.90
N LEU A 111 20.65 -0.92 -19.47
CA LEU A 111 20.06 -2.25 -19.48
C LEU A 111 20.54 -3.10 -20.68
N PRO A 112 20.70 -4.42 -20.50
CA PRO A 112 21.26 -5.30 -21.51
C PRO A 112 20.36 -5.49 -22.73
N ASN A 113 19.03 -5.50 -22.57
CA ASN A 113 18.09 -5.66 -23.67
C ASN A 113 17.19 -4.44 -23.84
N SER A 114 16.84 -4.14 -25.10
CA SER A 114 15.92 -3.05 -25.43
C SER A 114 14.52 -3.21 -24.83
N SER A 115 14.09 -4.46 -24.55
CA SER A 115 12.81 -4.75 -23.90
C SER A 115 12.77 -4.30 -22.45
N ASP A 116 13.92 -4.24 -21.79
CA ASP A 116 14.01 -4.01 -20.36
C ASP A 116 13.83 -2.52 -20.04
N TYR A 117 14.04 -1.64 -21.02
CA TYR A 117 13.66 -0.23 -20.90
C TYR A 117 12.13 0.01 -20.90
N LYS A 118 11.32 -1.02 -21.18
CA LYS A 118 9.86 -0.91 -21.21
C LYS A 118 9.25 -1.49 -19.95
N SER A 119 8.23 -0.81 -19.43
CA SER A 119 7.47 -1.30 -18.28
C SER A 119 6.89 -2.68 -18.54
N SER A 120 7.00 -3.53 -17.53
CA SER A 120 6.56 -4.92 -17.57
C SER A 120 5.81 -5.26 -16.30
N LEU A 121 4.78 -6.08 -16.41
CA LEU A 121 4.08 -6.68 -15.30
C LEU A 121 4.73 -8.03 -14.98
N ILE A 122 5.19 -8.21 -13.75
CA ILE A 122 5.65 -9.50 -13.23
C ILE A 122 4.43 -10.17 -12.62
N ALA A 123 3.95 -11.25 -13.22
CA ALA A 123 2.70 -11.91 -12.84
C ALA A 123 2.91 -13.35 -12.40
N LEU A 124 2.26 -13.74 -11.32
CA LEU A 124 2.27 -15.10 -10.78
C LEU A 124 0.97 -15.80 -11.14
N THR A 125 1.07 -16.99 -11.74
CA THR A 125 -0.12 -17.78 -12.11
C THR A 125 -0.47 -18.84 -11.08
N ALA A 126 -1.72 -19.30 -11.12
CA ALA A 126 -2.24 -20.38 -10.28
C ALA A 126 -1.47 -21.70 -10.42
N HIS A 127 -0.81 -21.92 -11.57
CA HIS A 127 0.03 -23.08 -11.85
C HIS A 127 1.54 -22.79 -11.71
N ASN A 128 1.91 -21.84 -10.84
CA ASN A 128 3.30 -21.57 -10.43
C ASN A 128 4.23 -21.11 -11.57
N TRP A 129 3.67 -20.52 -12.62
CA TRP A 129 4.48 -19.76 -13.57
C TRP A 129 4.64 -18.32 -13.08
N LEU A 130 5.88 -17.85 -13.08
CA LEU A 130 6.24 -16.45 -13.01
C LEU A 130 6.42 -15.94 -14.44
N LEU A 131 5.63 -14.94 -14.81
CA LEU A 131 5.56 -14.40 -16.16
C LEU A 131 6.08 -12.96 -16.14
N ARG A 132 6.92 -12.60 -17.11
CA ARG A 132 7.18 -11.19 -17.44
C ARG A 132 6.30 -10.82 -18.62
N ILE A 133 5.36 -9.91 -18.41
CA ILE A 133 4.37 -9.50 -19.40
C ILE A 133 4.63 -8.04 -19.76
N SER A 134 4.60 -7.67 -21.03
CA SER A 134 4.69 -6.26 -21.43
C SER A 134 3.47 -5.50 -20.91
N ALA A 135 3.68 -4.45 -20.11
CA ALA A 135 2.58 -3.67 -19.51
C ALA A 135 1.76 -2.86 -20.54
N THR A 136 2.29 -2.70 -21.76
CA THR A 136 1.62 -1.99 -22.86
C THR A 136 0.89 -2.91 -23.82
N THR A 137 1.43 -4.09 -24.10
CA THR A 137 0.89 -4.99 -25.14
C THR A 137 0.23 -6.26 -24.60
N GLY A 138 0.44 -6.60 -23.32
CA GLY A 138 -0.01 -7.87 -22.74
C GLY A 138 0.73 -9.09 -23.28
N LYS A 139 1.78 -8.91 -24.10
CA LYS A 139 2.60 -9.99 -24.63
C LYS A 139 3.48 -10.57 -23.52
N ILE A 140 3.49 -11.89 -23.39
CA ILE A 140 4.40 -12.59 -22.48
C ILE A 140 5.81 -12.53 -23.09
N LEU A 141 6.74 -11.89 -22.38
CA LEU A 141 8.14 -11.73 -22.74
C LEU A 141 8.98 -12.90 -22.24
N GLU A 142 8.66 -13.40 -21.05
CA GLU A 142 9.44 -14.44 -20.37
C GLU A 142 8.54 -15.29 -19.47
N LYS A 143 8.91 -16.56 -19.27
CA LYS A 143 8.19 -17.53 -18.45
C LYS A 143 9.16 -18.39 -17.65
N ILE A 144 8.94 -18.47 -16.34
CA ILE A 144 9.73 -19.30 -15.43
C ILE A 144 8.76 -20.15 -14.61
N TYR A 145 8.96 -21.47 -14.63
CA TYR A 145 8.21 -22.40 -13.82
C TYR A 145 8.87 -22.53 -12.45
N LEU A 146 8.16 -22.14 -11.38
CA LEU A 146 8.74 -22.06 -10.04
C LEU A 146 8.94 -23.43 -9.41
N ALA A 147 7.88 -24.22 -9.25
CA ALA A 147 7.99 -25.56 -8.66
C ALA A 147 6.69 -26.36 -8.82
N PRO A 148 6.76 -27.69 -8.82
CA PRO A 148 5.58 -28.55 -8.70
C PRO A 148 5.20 -28.87 -7.24
N TYR A 149 6.11 -28.69 -6.27
CA TYR A 149 5.96 -29.23 -4.91
C TYR A 149 5.16 -28.35 -3.93
N CYS A 150 4.89 -27.09 -4.27
CA CYS A 150 4.08 -26.18 -3.46
C CYS A 150 3.29 -25.22 -4.37
N LYS A 151 2.34 -24.46 -3.82
CA LYS A 151 1.57 -23.46 -4.57
C LYS A 151 2.05 -22.06 -4.21
N PHE A 152 2.72 -21.40 -5.15
CA PHE A 152 3.09 -19.99 -5.04
C PHE A 152 1.86 -19.12 -5.29
N ARG A 153 1.62 -18.13 -4.43
CA ARG A 153 0.38 -17.33 -4.47
C ARG A 153 0.56 -15.84 -4.28
N TYR A 154 1.65 -15.38 -3.69
CA TYR A 154 1.84 -13.96 -3.39
C TYR A 154 3.16 -13.46 -3.97
N LEU A 155 3.12 -12.26 -4.54
CA LEU A 155 4.27 -11.51 -5.02
C LEU A 155 4.43 -10.26 -4.15
N SER A 156 5.67 -9.98 -3.76
CA SER A 156 5.99 -8.73 -3.06
C SER A 156 7.37 -8.23 -3.47
N TRP A 157 7.57 -6.92 -3.36
CA TRP A 157 8.90 -6.32 -3.42
C TRP A 157 9.63 -6.60 -2.10
N ASP A 158 10.85 -7.13 -2.18
CA ASP A 158 11.81 -7.11 -1.06
C ASP A 158 12.52 -5.76 -1.05
N THR A 159 13.08 -5.39 -2.20
CA THR A 159 13.56 -4.04 -2.50
C THR A 159 12.76 -3.53 -3.70
N PRO A 160 12.02 -2.41 -3.57
CA PRO A 160 11.18 -1.89 -4.64
C PRO A 160 11.93 -1.81 -5.98
N GLN A 161 11.33 -2.35 -7.05
CA GLN A 161 11.85 -2.36 -8.42
C GLN A 161 13.15 -3.17 -8.67
N GLU A 162 13.78 -3.72 -7.62
CA GLU A 162 15.07 -4.43 -7.74
C GLU A 162 14.98 -5.93 -7.42
N VAL A 163 14.31 -6.28 -6.32
CA VAL A 163 14.26 -7.65 -5.80
C VAL A 163 12.82 -8.02 -5.47
N ILE A 164 12.35 -9.14 -6.02
CA ILE A 164 11.02 -9.69 -5.75
C ILE A 164 11.14 -10.94 -4.86
N ALA A 165 10.15 -11.11 -3.98
CA ALA A 165 9.92 -12.32 -3.24
C ALA A 165 8.59 -12.95 -3.67
N VAL A 166 8.62 -14.24 -3.98
CA VAL A 166 7.45 -15.06 -4.31
C VAL A 166 7.16 -15.99 -3.15
N LYS A 167 6.02 -15.80 -2.48
CA LYS A 167 5.63 -16.55 -1.29
C LYS A 167 4.62 -17.65 -1.63
N SER A 168 4.82 -18.82 -1.05
CA SER A 168 3.86 -19.92 -1.14
C SER A 168 2.66 -19.73 -0.22
N ALA A 169 1.53 -20.32 -0.59
CA ALA A 169 0.46 -20.55 0.38
C ALA A 169 1.01 -21.36 1.57
N GLN A 170 0.54 -21.05 2.77
CA GLN A 170 0.92 -21.79 3.97
C GLN A 170 0.47 -23.25 3.84
N ASN A 171 1.40 -24.17 4.00
CA ASN A 171 1.15 -25.60 3.91
C ASN A 171 0.51 -26.08 5.21
N ARG A 172 -0.80 -25.87 5.32
CA ARG A 172 -1.63 -26.54 6.32
C ARG A 172 -1.87 -27.94 5.79
N GLY A 173 -0.97 -28.87 6.10
CA GLY A 173 -0.97 -30.25 5.60
C GLY A 173 -2.38 -30.82 5.45
N SER A 174 -2.61 -31.60 4.38
CA SER A 174 -3.96 -32.06 4.04
C SER A 174 -4.63 -32.75 5.22
N ALA A 175 -5.96 -32.65 5.34
CA ALA A 175 -6.70 -33.31 6.42
C ALA A 175 -6.36 -34.81 6.51
N VAL A 176 -6.16 -35.44 5.36
CA VAL A 176 -5.76 -36.84 5.21
C VAL A 176 -4.33 -37.08 5.70
N ALA A 177 -3.36 -36.23 5.34
CA ALA A 177 -1.98 -36.37 5.82
C ALA A 177 -1.88 -36.20 7.34
N ARG A 178 -2.68 -35.28 7.91
CA ARG A 178 -2.80 -35.11 9.36
C ARG A 178 -3.39 -36.35 10.04
N GLN A 179 -4.41 -36.97 9.46
CA GLN A 179 -5.01 -38.21 9.97
C GLN A 179 -4.07 -39.41 9.88
N ALA A 180 -3.19 -39.45 8.86
CA ALA A 180 -2.18 -40.49 8.69
C ALA A 180 -0.91 -40.27 9.57
N GLY A 181 -0.88 -39.23 10.41
CA GLY A 181 0.29 -38.92 11.24
C GLY A 181 1.51 -38.41 10.48
N ILE A 182 1.38 -38.11 9.18
CA ILE A 182 2.47 -37.57 8.36
C ILE A 182 2.67 -36.11 8.75
N GLN A 183 3.69 -35.85 9.57
CA GLN A 183 4.03 -34.49 9.97
C GLN A 183 4.73 -33.75 8.83
N GLN A 184 4.00 -32.83 8.21
CA GLN A 184 4.58 -31.88 7.28
C GLN A 184 5.30 -30.78 8.05
N HIS A 185 6.62 -30.78 7.93
CA HIS A 185 7.45 -29.85 8.66
C HIS A 185 7.65 -28.53 7.91
N VAL A 186 7.57 -28.52 6.59
CA VAL A 186 7.70 -27.27 5.82
C VAL A 186 6.39 -26.48 5.85
N LEU A 187 6.46 -25.25 6.35
CA LEU A 187 5.31 -24.37 6.54
C LEU A 187 5.05 -23.50 5.30
N LEU A 188 6.09 -22.91 4.71
CA LEU A 188 5.99 -22.11 3.49
C LEU A 188 7.36 -22.02 2.79
N TYR A 189 7.33 -21.57 1.54
CA TYR A 189 8.50 -21.30 0.72
C TYR A 189 8.55 -19.82 0.31
N LEU A 190 9.76 -19.28 0.22
CA LEU A 190 10.05 -17.95 -0.32
C LEU A 190 11.06 -18.12 -1.46
N ALA A 191 10.68 -17.76 -2.68
CA ALA A 191 11.58 -17.71 -3.82
C ALA A 191 11.98 -16.26 -4.09
N VAL A 192 13.28 -15.98 -4.15
CA VAL A 192 13.81 -14.61 -4.25
C VAL A 192 14.51 -14.43 -5.58
N PHE A 193 14.16 -13.37 -6.30
CA PHE A 193 14.74 -13.04 -7.61
C PHE A 193 15.20 -11.59 -7.65
N ARG A 194 16.34 -11.35 -8.29
CA ARG A 194 16.68 -10.02 -8.79
C ARG A 194 15.97 -9.80 -10.11
N VAL A 195 15.44 -8.60 -10.34
CA VAL A 195 14.71 -8.28 -11.57
C VAL A 195 15.67 -7.91 -12.70
N LEU A 196 16.81 -7.28 -12.40
CA LEU A 196 17.81 -6.87 -13.37
C LEU A 196 19.24 -7.33 -12.99
N PRO A 197 19.90 -8.15 -13.84
CA PRO A 197 19.26 -9.07 -14.78
C PRO A 197 18.33 -10.03 -14.04
N PHE A 198 17.27 -10.51 -14.70
CA PHE A 198 16.31 -11.42 -14.10
C PHE A 198 17.03 -12.71 -13.68
N SER A 199 17.22 -12.92 -12.38
CA SER A 199 18.07 -14.00 -11.87
C SER A 199 17.58 -14.52 -10.53
N LEU A 200 17.74 -15.82 -10.33
CA LEU A 200 17.39 -16.49 -9.07
C LEU A 200 18.45 -16.19 -8.01
N VAL A 201 18.02 -15.69 -6.85
CA VAL A 201 18.87 -15.61 -5.66
C VAL A 201 18.81 -16.94 -4.90
N GLY A 202 17.60 -17.48 -4.72
CA GLY A 202 17.39 -18.81 -4.15
C GLY A 202 15.97 -19.03 -3.70
N ILE A 203 15.65 -20.27 -3.35
CA ILE A 203 14.40 -20.67 -2.73
C ILE A 203 14.67 -21.19 -1.33
N LEU A 204 14.07 -20.51 -0.36
CA LEU A 204 14.15 -20.80 1.07
C LEU A 204 12.88 -21.54 1.53
N GLU A 205 13.05 -22.58 2.36
CA GLU A 205 11.96 -23.19 3.12
C GLU A 205 11.92 -22.69 4.58
N ILE A 206 10.72 -22.36 5.06
CA ILE A 206 10.47 -22.10 6.48
C ILE A 206 9.96 -23.39 7.11
N ASN A 207 10.79 -23.97 7.97
CA ASN A 207 10.56 -25.29 8.56
C ASN A 207 10.14 -25.19 10.03
N LYS A 208 9.05 -25.86 10.39
CA LYS A 208 8.50 -25.96 11.74
C LYS A 208 9.49 -26.54 12.75
N LYS A 209 10.39 -27.44 12.33
CA LYS A 209 11.42 -27.99 13.24
C LYS A 209 12.40 -26.92 13.72
N ILE A 210 12.69 -25.93 12.87
CA ILE A 210 13.63 -24.86 13.18
C ILE A 210 12.90 -23.69 13.83
N PHE A 211 11.87 -23.17 13.17
CA PHE A 211 11.19 -21.95 13.60
C PHE A 211 9.99 -22.19 14.52
N GLY A 212 9.53 -23.43 14.73
CA GLY A 212 8.36 -23.69 15.57
C GLY A 212 7.04 -23.22 14.93
N ASN A 213 6.11 -22.70 15.74
CA ASN A 213 4.76 -22.33 15.31
C ASN A 213 4.71 -20.92 14.68
N VAL A 214 5.17 -20.85 13.43
CA VAL A 214 5.13 -19.63 12.60
C VAL A 214 3.72 -19.43 12.01
N THR A 215 3.20 -18.20 12.10
CA THR A 215 1.96 -17.78 11.46
C THR A 215 2.19 -17.36 10.01
N ASP A 216 3.23 -16.57 9.76
CA ASP A 216 3.62 -16.11 8.43
C ASP A 216 5.11 -15.71 8.40
N ALA A 217 5.68 -15.57 7.20
CA ALA A 217 7.02 -15.01 7.01
C ALA A 217 7.09 -14.22 5.71
N THR A 218 7.88 -13.15 5.71
CA THR A 218 8.07 -12.26 4.55
C THR A 218 9.50 -11.76 4.46
N LEU A 219 9.88 -11.24 3.31
CA LEU A 219 11.15 -10.56 3.07
C LEU A 219 10.89 -9.07 2.85
N SER A 220 11.72 -8.23 3.48
CA SER A 220 11.77 -6.79 3.23
C SER A 220 13.20 -6.30 3.43
N HIS A 221 13.74 -5.59 2.44
CA HIS A 221 15.10 -5.04 2.43
C HIS A 221 16.18 -6.04 2.85
N GLY A 222 16.09 -7.29 2.38
CA GLY A 222 17.05 -8.35 2.72
C GLY A 222 16.93 -8.88 4.16
N ILE A 223 15.87 -8.52 4.88
CA ILE A 223 15.54 -9.02 6.21
C ILE A 223 14.40 -10.03 6.09
N LEU A 224 14.65 -11.25 6.56
CA LEU A 224 13.59 -12.25 6.75
C LEU A 224 12.85 -11.94 8.04
N ILE A 225 11.57 -11.60 7.92
CA ILE A 225 10.66 -11.31 9.03
C ILE A 225 9.81 -12.55 9.28
N VAL A 226 9.92 -13.15 10.47
CA VAL A 226 9.17 -14.35 10.87
C VAL A 226 8.21 -13.98 11.99
N MET A 227 6.92 -14.26 11.78
CA MET A 227 5.84 -13.97 12.71
C MET A 227 5.33 -15.25 13.38
N TYR A 228 5.06 -15.18 14.68
CA TYR A 228 4.72 -16.35 15.49
C TYR A 228 3.30 -16.26 16.04
N SER A 229 2.69 -17.42 16.32
CA SER A 229 1.36 -17.46 16.94
C SER A 229 1.31 -16.87 18.35
N SER A 230 2.46 -16.74 19.01
CA SER A 230 2.61 -16.09 20.31
C SER A 230 2.58 -14.56 20.23
N GLY A 231 2.56 -13.96 19.03
CA GLY A 231 2.76 -12.51 18.84
C GLY A 231 4.24 -12.11 18.86
N LEU A 232 5.16 -13.06 18.67
CA LEU A 232 6.58 -12.74 18.56
C LEU A 232 6.91 -12.44 17.09
N VAL A 233 7.75 -11.44 16.86
CA VAL A 233 8.31 -11.11 15.54
C VAL A 233 9.82 -11.19 15.64
N ARG A 234 10.45 -11.96 14.74
CA ARG A 234 11.90 -12.13 14.67
C ARG A 234 12.44 -11.74 13.31
N LEU A 235 13.58 -11.06 13.33
CA LEU A 235 14.27 -10.62 12.13
C LEU A 235 15.58 -11.39 11.97
N TYR A 236 15.86 -11.81 10.74
CA TYR A 236 17.08 -12.51 10.37
C TYR A 236 17.66 -11.91 9.08
N SER A 237 18.98 -11.92 8.96
CA SER A 237 19.66 -11.51 7.72
C SER A 237 19.44 -12.56 6.65
N PHE A 238 18.74 -12.22 5.56
CA PHE A 238 18.57 -13.14 4.44
C PHE A 238 19.91 -13.43 3.76
N GLN A 239 20.80 -12.43 3.67
CA GLN A 239 22.14 -12.61 3.13
C GLN A 239 22.92 -13.68 3.92
N THR A 240 22.95 -13.58 5.25
CA THR A 240 23.65 -14.55 6.10
C THR A 240 23.02 -15.94 5.98
N ILE A 241 21.69 -16.02 5.89
CA ILE A 241 20.99 -17.28 5.65
C ILE A 241 21.39 -17.90 4.31
N ALA A 242 21.42 -17.10 3.23
CA ALA A 242 21.80 -17.57 1.91
C ALA A 242 23.26 -18.04 1.88
N GLU A 243 24.17 -17.31 2.50
CA GLU A 243 25.60 -17.68 2.59
C GLU A 243 25.82 -18.97 3.39
N GLN A 244 25.09 -19.17 4.49
CA GLN A 244 25.28 -20.31 5.39
C GLN A 244 24.54 -21.57 4.94
N PHE A 245 23.34 -21.44 4.37
CA PHE A 245 22.42 -22.57 4.16
C PHE A 245 22.14 -22.92 2.69
N MET A 246 22.76 -22.20 1.74
CA MET A 246 22.64 -22.55 0.32
C MET A 246 23.43 -23.81 0.00
N GLN A 247 22.73 -24.87 -0.39
CA GLN A 247 23.33 -26.16 -0.72
C GLN A 247 24.04 -26.12 -2.08
N GLN A 248 23.46 -25.41 -3.04
CA GLN A 248 24.00 -25.24 -4.38
C GLN A 248 23.48 -23.92 -4.98
N LYS A 249 24.34 -23.16 -5.64
CA LYS A 249 23.93 -22.02 -6.45
C LYS A 249 23.27 -22.53 -7.74
N LEU A 250 22.11 -21.96 -8.07
CA LEU A 250 21.33 -22.34 -9.23
C LEU A 250 21.13 -21.13 -10.13
N ASP A 251 21.36 -21.30 -11.42
CA ASP A 251 21.14 -20.28 -12.44
C ASP A 251 19.99 -20.71 -13.36
N LEU A 252 19.12 -19.77 -13.72
CA LEU A 252 17.97 -20.03 -14.59
C LEU A 252 18.43 -20.49 -15.97
N GLY A 253 17.78 -21.50 -16.54
CA GLY A 253 18.12 -22.06 -17.86
C GLY A 253 19.31 -23.04 -17.84
N CYS A 254 20.00 -23.21 -16.71
CA CYS A 254 21.08 -24.19 -16.59
C CYS A 254 20.54 -25.58 -16.21
N ALA A 255 21.21 -26.63 -16.70
CA ALA A 255 20.92 -28.00 -16.28
C ALA A 255 21.37 -28.22 -14.83
N CYS A 256 20.52 -28.85 -14.02
CA CYS A 256 20.78 -29.17 -12.62
C CYS A 256 20.35 -30.61 -12.34
N ARG A 257 21.11 -31.30 -11.47
CA ARG A 257 20.70 -32.58 -10.88
C ARG A 257 20.30 -32.34 -9.44
N TRP A 258 19.02 -32.58 -9.13
CA TRP A 258 18.48 -32.41 -7.79
C TRP A 258 17.67 -33.61 -7.34
N GLY A 259 17.98 -34.17 -6.17
CA GLY A 259 17.23 -35.31 -5.62
C GLY A 259 17.14 -36.53 -6.55
N GLY A 260 18.18 -36.78 -7.35
CA GLY A 260 18.22 -37.87 -8.33
C GLY A 260 17.55 -37.58 -9.67
N THR A 261 16.83 -36.46 -9.81
CA THR A 261 16.22 -36.02 -11.08
C THR A 261 17.12 -34.99 -11.75
N THR A 262 17.23 -35.03 -13.09
CA THR A 262 17.95 -34.02 -13.87
C THR A 262 16.95 -33.21 -14.68
N GLY A 263 17.13 -31.89 -14.73
CA GLY A 263 16.30 -31.00 -15.53
C GLY A 263 16.86 -29.59 -15.59
N THR A 264 16.19 -28.71 -16.33
CA THR A 264 16.59 -27.31 -16.49
C THR A 264 15.94 -26.44 -15.41
N VAL A 265 16.74 -25.65 -14.69
CA VAL A 265 16.23 -24.76 -13.63
C VAL A 265 15.26 -23.74 -14.23
N GLY A 266 14.01 -23.75 -13.75
CA GLY A 266 12.96 -22.82 -14.21
C GLY A 266 12.10 -23.35 -15.37
N GLU A 267 12.31 -24.58 -15.85
CA GLU A 267 11.48 -25.19 -16.90
C GLU A 267 10.55 -26.27 -16.34
N ALA A 268 9.33 -26.35 -16.85
CA ALA A 268 8.42 -27.43 -16.49
C ALA A 268 8.84 -28.77 -17.14
N PRO A 269 8.72 -29.91 -16.44
CA PRO A 269 8.13 -30.10 -15.12
C PRO A 269 9.12 -29.96 -13.95
N PHE A 270 10.40 -29.69 -14.21
CA PHE A 270 11.46 -29.68 -13.18
C PHE A 270 11.32 -28.51 -12.19
N GLY A 271 11.12 -27.30 -12.71
CA GLY A 271 11.02 -26.08 -11.92
C GLY A 271 12.34 -25.67 -11.29
N ILE A 272 12.26 -24.98 -10.15
CA ILE A 272 13.40 -24.52 -9.37
C ILE A 272 13.44 -25.32 -8.06
N PRO A 273 14.50 -26.10 -7.82
CA PRO A 273 14.68 -26.77 -6.55
C PRO A 273 14.84 -25.82 -5.36
N CYS A 274 14.36 -26.24 -4.18
CA CYS A 274 14.60 -25.54 -2.92
C CYS A 274 16.07 -25.67 -2.50
N ASN A 275 16.90 -24.69 -2.86
CA ASN A 275 18.35 -24.72 -2.71
C ASN A 275 18.88 -24.09 -1.40
N ILE A 276 18.04 -23.39 -0.64
CA ILE A 276 18.38 -22.86 0.69
C ILE A 276 17.60 -23.66 1.73
N LYS A 277 18.31 -24.46 2.53
CA LYS A 277 17.70 -25.31 3.59
C LYS A 277 18.31 -25.01 4.93
N ILE A 278 17.54 -24.32 5.76
CA ILE A 278 17.95 -23.98 7.12
C ILE A 278 17.95 -25.24 7.98
N THR A 279 19.12 -25.62 8.48
CA THR A 279 19.32 -26.81 9.33
C THR A 279 19.37 -26.50 10.83
N ASP A 280 19.69 -25.26 11.17
CA ASP A 280 19.86 -24.74 12.52
C ASP A 280 19.36 -23.29 12.57
N MET A 281 19.04 -22.80 13.77
CA MET A 281 18.48 -21.46 13.93
C MET A 281 19.49 -20.40 13.44
N PRO A 282 19.14 -19.57 12.45
CA PRO A 282 20.04 -18.51 11.98
C PRO A 282 20.30 -17.47 13.07
N PRO A 283 21.40 -16.70 12.97
CA PRO A 283 21.68 -15.60 13.90
C PRO A 283 20.52 -14.60 13.93
N LEU A 284 19.97 -14.41 15.13
CA LEU A 284 18.88 -13.47 15.38
C LEU A 284 19.42 -12.03 15.30
N LEU A 285 18.82 -11.19 14.45
CA LEU A 285 19.15 -9.77 14.38
C LEU A 285 18.35 -8.97 15.41
N PHE A 286 17.07 -9.28 15.55
CA PHE A 286 16.14 -8.50 16.35
C PHE A 286 14.90 -9.35 16.72
N GLU A 287 14.33 -9.10 17.89
CA GLU A 287 13.13 -9.75 18.37
C GLU A 287 12.25 -8.75 19.12
N VAL A 288 10.95 -8.77 18.84
CA VAL A 288 9.95 -7.97 19.56
C VAL A 288 8.64 -8.75 19.71
N SER A 289 7.93 -8.50 20.81
CA SER A 289 6.59 -9.04 21.06
C SER A 289 5.55 -7.98 20.70
N SER A 290 4.69 -8.28 19.73
CA SER A 290 3.64 -7.39 19.24
C SER A 290 2.30 -8.12 19.13
N LEU A 291 1.23 -7.45 19.54
CA LEU A 291 -0.13 -7.91 19.34
C LEU A 291 -0.41 -8.04 17.83
N GLU A 292 -0.98 -9.17 17.43
CA GLU A 292 -1.33 -9.45 16.02
C GLU A 292 -0.13 -9.38 15.05
N ASN A 293 1.12 -9.37 15.58
CA ASN A 293 2.35 -9.17 14.82
C ASN A 293 2.44 -7.81 14.09
N ALA A 294 1.72 -6.79 14.57
CA ALA A 294 1.80 -5.44 14.02
C ALA A 294 3.20 -4.84 14.31
N PHE A 295 4.05 -4.78 13.29
CA PHE A 295 5.43 -4.34 13.41
C PHE A 295 5.84 -3.53 12.19
N GLN A 296 6.43 -2.35 12.41
CA GLN A 296 6.94 -1.47 11.36
C GLN A 296 8.28 -0.88 11.81
N ILE A 297 9.24 -0.78 10.89
CA ILE A 297 10.51 -0.05 11.10
C ILE A 297 10.52 1.15 10.16
N GLY A 298 10.95 2.30 10.65
CA GLY A 298 11.07 3.50 9.83
C GLY A 298 11.53 4.71 10.64
N GLY A 299 11.33 5.88 10.05
CA GLY A 299 11.68 7.15 10.65
C GLY A 299 13.16 7.51 10.55
N HIS A 300 13.46 8.78 10.80
CA HIS A 300 14.80 9.33 10.87
C HIS A 300 14.95 10.08 12.20
N PRO A 301 15.73 9.56 13.17
CA PRO A 301 16.51 8.32 13.12
C PRO A 301 15.64 7.05 13.24
N TRP A 302 16.26 5.88 13.02
CA TRP A 302 15.56 4.59 12.96
C TRP A 302 14.85 4.20 14.26
N HIS A 303 13.53 4.08 14.16
CA HIS A 303 12.64 3.60 15.21
C HIS A 303 11.76 2.46 14.69
N TYR A 304 11.04 1.81 15.59
CA TYR A 304 10.00 0.87 15.24
C TYR A 304 8.71 1.17 16.00
N ILE A 305 7.59 0.78 15.41
CA ILE A 305 6.25 0.89 16.00
C ILE A 305 5.72 -0.52 16.26
N VAL A 306 5.23 -0.75 17.47
CA VAL A 306 4.53 -1.99 17.86
C VAL A 306 3.32 -1.71 18.72
N THR A 307 2.34 -2.61 18.66
CA THR A 307 1.28 -2.69 19.66
C THR A 307 1.71 -3.70 20.71
N PRO A 308 1.83 -3.34 22.00
CA PRO A 308 2.21 -4.29 23.05
C PRO A 308 1.33 -5.53 23.03
N ASN A 309 1.92 -6.71 23.22
CA ASN A 309 1.22 -8.00 23.17
C ASN A 309 0.34 -8.26 24.42
N LYS A 310 -0.61 -7.37 24.66
CA LYS A 310 -1.63 -7.42 25.71
C LYS A 310 -2.94 -6.95 25.10
N LYS A 311 -3.97 -7.81 25.11
CA LYS A 311 -5.29 -7.48 24.54
C LYS A 311 -5.91 -6.20 25.10
N LYS A 312 -5.59 -5.82 26.34
CA LYS A 312 -6.06 -4.59 26.99
C LYS A 312 -5.43 -3.31 26.43
N GLN A 313 -4.35 -3.43 25.66
CA GLN A 313 -3.62 -2.32 25.05
C GLN A 313 -3.81 -2.31 23.53
N LYS A 314 -4.90 -2.89 23.03
CA LYS A 314 -5.27 -2.76 21.62
C LYS A 314 -5.57 -1.28 21.34
N GLY A 315 -4.98 -0.71 20.29
CA GLY A 315 -5.03 0.74 20.00
C GLY A 315 -3.94 1.57 20.70
N VAL A 316 -3.05 0.94 21.48
CA VAL A 316 -1.89 1.61 22.08
C VAL A 316 -0.64 1.25 21.29
N PHE A 317 0.07 2.26 20.81
CA PHE A 317 1.28 2.11 20.01
C PHE A 317 2.51 2.56 20.78
N HIS A 318 3.56 1.75 20.73
CA HIS A 318 4.86 2.07 21.31
C HIS A 318 5.85 2.38 20.18
N ILE A 319 6.45 3.57 20.25
CA ILE A 319 7.51 4.03 19.35
C ILE A 319 8.84 3.89 20.10
N CYS A 320 9.68 2.96 19.64
CA CYS A 320 10.92 2.60 20.31
C CYS A 320 12.12 2.77 19.39
N ALA A 321 13.26 3.15 19.95
CA ALA A 321 14.52 3.23 19.21
C ALA A 321 15.00 1.83 18.82
N LEU A 322 15.41 1.66 17.57
CA LEU A 322 15.88 0.36 17.06
C LEU A 322 17.21 -0.06 17.70
N LYS A 323 18.06 0.91 18.08
CA LYS A 323 19.42 0.68 18.59
C LYS A 323 19.45 -0.09 19.91
N ASP A 324 18.56 0.24 20.84
CA ASP A 324 18.60 -0.23 22.23
C ASP A 324 17.23 -0.63 22.80
N ASN A 325 16.17 -0.62 21.99
CA ASN A 325 14.78 -0.86 22.42
C ASN A 325 14.25 0.13 23.45
N SER A 326 14.90 1.29 23.63
CA SER A 326 14.40 2.32 24.52
C SER A 326 13.12 2.95 23.94
N LEU A 327 12.12 3.13 24.79
CA LEU A 327 10.89 3.83 24.43
C LEU A 327 11.22 5.32 24.28
N ALA A 328 10.83 5.93 23.15
CA ALA A 328 10.97 7.37 22.98
C ALA A 328 10.18 8.12 24.07
N LYS A 329 10.64 9.30 24.47
CA LYS A 329 9.87 10.15 25.38
C LYS A 329 8.55 10.53 24.70
N ASN A 330 7.42 10.35 25.39
CA ASN A 330 6.09 10.42 24.80
C ASN A 330 5.88 9.41 23.64
N GLY A 331 6.62 8.31 23.60
CA GLY A 331 6.53 7.29 22.55
C GLY A 331 5.32 6.36 22.68
N ILE A 332 4.54 6.47 23.76
CA ILE A 332 3.24 5.79 23.90
C ILE A 332 2.19 6.67 23.26
N GLN A 333 1.59 6.20 22.17
CA GLN A 333 0.57 6.89 21.42
C GLN A 333 -0.75 6.13 21.53
N GLU A 334 -1.79 6.84 21.93
CA GLU A 334 -3.16 6.34 22.09
C GLU A 334 -4.09 7.49 21.68
N MET A 335 -5.08 7.20 20.84
CA MET A 335 -5.99 8.22 20.32
C MET A 335 -7.16 8.51 21.29
N ASP A 336 -7.35 7.70 22.33
CA ASP A 336 -8.48 7.73 23.29
C ASP A 336 -9.83 7.95 22.58
N CYS A 337 -10.07 7.15 21.52
CA CYS A 337 -11.31 7.17 20.74
C CYS A 337 -12.14 5.90 20.97
N CYS A 338 -13.45 6.05 20.97
CA CYS A 338 -14.42 4.96 21.10
C CYS A 338 -15.01 4.66 19.72
N SER A 339 -14.30 3.87 18.91
CA SER A 339 -14.69 3.49 17.56
C SER A 339 -14.77 1.97 17.35
N LEU A 340 -15.54 1.53 16.35
CA LEU A 340 -15.56 0.13 15.88
C LEU A 340 -14.28 -0.22 15.11
N GLU A 341 -13.85 0.68 14.23
CA GLU A 341 -12.56 0.55 13.55
C GLU A 341 -11.43 1.03 14.46
N SER A 342 -10.35 0.25 14.52
CA SER A 342 -9.16 0.64 15.30
C SER A 342 -8.40 1.74 14.58
N ASP A 343 -7.86 2.68 15.35
CA ASP A 343 -6.90 3.66 14.86
C ASP A 343 -5.63 2.96 14.32
N TRP A 344 -4.93 3.62 13.42
CA TRP A 344 -3.70 3.09 12.83
C TRP A 344 -2.60 4.14 12.78
N ILE A 345 -1.37 3.66 12.81
CA ILE A 345 -0.19 4.51 12.86
C ILE A 345 0.88 3.94 11.92
N TYR A 346 1.61 4.82 11.25
CA TYR A 346 2.71 4.45 10.37
C TYR A 346 3.73 5.59 10.23
N PHE A 347 4.95 5.23 9.83
CA PHE A 347 5.98 6.23 9.53
C PHE A 347 5.63 6.97 8.23
N HIS A 348 5.76 8.29 8.26
CA HIS A 348 5.54 9.12 7.09
C HIS A 348 6.56 8.75 5.98
N PRO A 349 6.11 8.52 4.73
CA PRO A 349 6.97 8.01 3.66
C PRO A 349 7.98 9.02 3.07
N ASP A 350 7.81 10.31 3.33
CA ASP A 350 8.69 11.40 2.84
C ASP A 350 10.12 11.46 3.46
N ALA A 351 10.52 10.44 4.22
CA ALA A 351 11.80 10.38 4.95
C ALA A 351 12.06 11.49 5.97
N SER A 352 11.05 12.31 6.35
CA SER A 352 11.23 13.41 7.31
C SER A 352 11.35 12.94 8.76
N GLY A 353 11.16 11.65 9.04
CA GLY A 353 11.03 11.11 10.39
C GLY A 353 9.70 11.43 11.08
N ARG A 354 8.70 11.91 10.34
CA ARG A 354 7.35 12.10 10.86
C ARG A 354 6.59 10.77 10.94
N ILE A 355 5.52 10.77 11.72
CA ILE A 355 4.65 9.62 11.95
C ILE A 355 3.22 10.11 11.80
N ILE A 356 2.40 9.38 11.05
CA ILE A 356 0.98 9.68 10.90
C ILE A 356 0.20 8.72 11.78
N HIS A 357 -0.60 9.26 12.70
CA HIS A 357 -1.53 8.52 13.56
C HIS A 357 -2.95 8.93 13.22
N VAL A 358 -3.70 8.02 12.60
CA VAL A 358 -5.04 8.26 12.04
C VAL A 358 -6.08 7.64 12.94
N GLY A 359 -7.03 8.46 13.36
CA GLY A 359 -8.21 8.06 14.11
C GLY A 359 -9.47 8.46 13.34
N PRO A 360 -10.64 8.17 13.90
CA PRO A 360 -11.91 8.44 13.22
C PRO A 360 -12.13 9.94 12.96
N ASN A 361 -11.70 10.82 13.88
CA ASN A 361 -12.01 12.24 13.83
C ASN A 361 -10.79 13.16 13.72
N GLN A 362 -9.58 12.59 13.81
CA GLN A 362 -8.35 13.36 13.80
C GLN A 362 -7.21 12.57 13.17
N VAL A 363 -6.35 13.27 12.44
CA VAL A 363 -5.07 12.78 11.96
C VAL A 363 -3.99 13.58 12.67
N LYS A 364 -3.22 12.92 13.54
CA LYS A 364 -2.07 13.51 14.22
C LYS A 364 -0.82 13.24 13.40
N VAL A 365 -0.16 14.30 12.96
CA VAL A 365 1.20 14.19 12.41
C VAL A 365 2.17 14.49 13.53
N LEU A 366 2.94 13.48 13.90
CA LEU A 366 3.91 13.50 14.98
C LEU A 366 5.32 13.61 14.40
N LYS A 367 6.23 14.18 15.17
CA LYS A 367 7.63 14.36 14.78
C LYS A 367 8.55 13.77 15.82
N LEU A 368 9.50 12.96 15.34
CA LEU A 368 10.66 12.52 16.11
C LEU A 368 11.65 13.68 16.23
N THR A 369 11.96 14.09 17.45
CA THR A 369 12.97 15.12 17.73
C THR A 369 13.98 14.61 18.75
N GLU A 370 15.23 15.05 18.61
CA GLU A 370 16.29 14.76 19.57
C GLU A 370 16.07 15.57 20.86
N ILE A 371 16.28 14.94 22.02
CA ILE A 371 16.12 15.65 23.30
C ILE A 371 17.32 16.58 23.50
N GLU A 372 17.05 17.86 23.78
CA GLU A 372 18.08 18.82 24.17
C GLU A 372 18.89 18.26 25.36
N ASN A 373 20.21 18.14 25.18
CA ASN A 373 21.19 17.59 26.11
C ASN A 373 21.33 16.06 26.17
N ASN A 374 20.61 15.28 25.34
CA ASN A 374 20.88 13.85 25.22
C ASN A 374 20.64 13.33 23.79
N SER A 375 21.72 13.32 23.00
CA SER A 375 21.68 12.90 21.60
C SER A 375 21.35 11.43 21.34
N SER A 376 21.31 10.63 22.41
CA SER A 376 20.91 9.23 22.32
C SER A 376 19.41 9.01 22.48
N GLN A 377 18.68 10.00 22.99
CA GLN A 377 17.26 9.88 23.29
C GLN A 377 16.42 10.79 22.40
N HIS A 378 15.29 10.25 21.98
CA HIS A 378 14.33 10.93 21.11
C HIS A 378 13.03 11.15 21.86
N GLN A 379 12.34 12.23 21.53
CA GLN A 379 10.99 12.52 21.97
C GLN A 379 10.05 12.61 20.78
N ILE A 380 8.80 12.24 21.03
CA ILE A 380 7.69 12.46 20.12
C ILE A 380 6.98 13.74 20.53
N SER A 381 6.82 14.64 19.57
CA SER A 381 6.01 15.85 19.69
C SER A 381 4.98 15.90 18.57
N GLU A 382 3.84 16.51 18.84
CA GLU A 382 2.87 16.84 17.80
C GLU A 382 3.46 17.92 16.88
N ASP A 383 3.37 17.71 15.56
CA ASP A 383 3.75 18.68 14.54
C ASP A 383 2.51 19.51 14.14
N PHE A 384 1.46 18.82 13.70
CA PHE A 384 0.13 19.40 13.47
C PHE A 384 -0.96 18.32 13.55
N VAL A 385 -2.21 18.77 13.59
CA VAL A 385 -3.40 17.91 13.61
C VAL A 385 -4.39 18.35 12.55
N ILE A 386 -4.93 17.39 11.84
CA ILE A 386 -6.09 17.58 10.96
C ILE A 386 -7.32 17.06 11.71
N LEU A 387 -8.37 17.87 11.79
CA LEU A 387 -9.60 17.55 12.51
C LEU A 387 -10.76 17.41 11.52
N ALA A 388 -11.62 16.44 11.76
CA ALA A 388 -12.86 16.28 11.03
C ALA A 388 -13.81 17.44 11.36
N ASN A 389 -14.56 17.90 10.36
CA ASN A 389 -15.56 18.94 10.49
C ASN A 389 -16.83 18.37 11.13
N ARG A 390 -16.82 18.28 12.45
CA ARG A 390 -17.95 17.79 13.24
C ARG A 390 -18.74 18.93 13.84
N GLU A 391 -20.06 18.83 13.79
CA GLU A 391 -20.90 19.70 14.59
C GLU A 391 -20.65 19.38 16.06
N ASN A 392 -20.30 20.41 16.84
CA ASN A 392 -20.21 20.29 18.30
C ASN A 392 -21.63 20.12 18.86
N HIS A 393 -22.23 18.94 18.68
CA HIS A 393 -23.30 18.48 19.54
C HIS A 393 -22.68 18.20 20.90
N LYS A 394 -22.42 19.28 21.66
CA LYS A 394 -22.06 19.22 23.08
C LYS A 394 -23.17 18.46 23.78
N ASN A 395 -23.07 17.14 23.89
CA ASN A 395 -23.92 16.25 24.69
C ASN A 395 -25.23 16.95 25.07
N GLU A 396 -26.05 17.30 24.07
CA GLU A 396 -27.39 17.75 24.39
C GLU A 396 -27.98 16.49 24.96
N ASN A 397 -28.04 16.45 26.28
CA ASN A 397 -28.71 15.39 27.02
C ASN A 397 -30.13 15.45 26.48
N VAL A 398 -30.43 14.67 25.45
CA VAL A 398 -31.79 14.52 24.94
C VAL A 398 -32.50 13.77 26.05
N LEU A 399 -33.06 14.56 26.97
CA LEU A 399 -33.86 14.12 28.09
C LEU A 399 -35.10 13.47 27.48
N THR A 400 -35.04 12.15 27.30
CA THR A 400 -36.20 11.42 26.80
C THR A 400 -37.12 11.24 27.99
N VAL A 401 -38.24 11.96 28.01
CA VAL A 401 -39.25 11.83 29.06
C VAL A 401 -40.15 10.66 28.68
N THR A 402 -40.17 9.60 29.51
CA THR A 402 -41.12 8.50 29.31
C THR A 402 -42.55 9.01 29.48
N ALA A 403 -43.55 8.26 28.98
CA ALA A 403 -44.97 8.60 29.18
C ALA A 403 -45.39 8.77 30.66
N SER A 404 -44.56 8.32 31.61
CA SER A 404 -44.74 8.52 33.06
C SER A 404 -44.07 9.78 33.62
N GLY A 405 -43.49 10.65 32.78
CA GLY A 405 -42.75 11.83 33.22
C GLY A 405 -41.33 11.56 33.71
N ARG A 406 -40.79 10.33 33.54
CA ARG A 406 -39.43 10.01 33.98
C ARG A 406 -38.43 10.48 32.93
N VAL A 407 -37.52 11.36 33.34
CA VAL A 407 -36.38 11.78 32.54
C VAL A 407 -35.37 10.64 32.46
N VAL A 408 -35.20 10.07 31.26
CA VAL A 408 -34.14 9.09 30.97
C VAL A 408 -33.03 9.84 30.26
N LYS A 409 -31.85 9.89 30.90
CA LYS A 409 -30.61 10.22 30.19
C LYS A 409 -30.29 9.03 29.28
N LYS A 410 -30.40 9.21 27.96
CA LYS A 410 -29.79 8.27 27.02
C LYS A 410 -28.27 8.40 27.17
N SER A 411 -27.63 7.47 27.86
CA SER A 411 -26.16 7.32 27.83
C SER A 411 -25.79 6.36 26.71
N PHE A 412 -26.05 6.73 25.47
CA PHE A 412 -25.28 6.16 24.38
C PHE A 412 -24.08 7.08 24.24
N ASN A 413 -22.89 6.59 24.61
CA ASN A 413 -21.68 7.27 24.16
C ASN A 413 -21.70 7.11 22.65
N LEU A 414 -21.98 8.20 21.94
CA LEU A 414 -21.90 8.24 20.49
C LEU A 414 -20.50 7.75 20.12
N LEU A 415 -20.42 6.77 19.22
CA LEU A 415 -19.12 6.28 18.79
C LEU A 415 -18.42 7.39 18.00
N ASP A 416 -17.10 7.45 18.07
CA ASP A 416 -16.36 8.44 17.32
C ASP A 416 -16.42 8.15 15.81
N ASP A 417 -16.76 6.94 15.38
CA ASP A 417 -17.04 6.57 14.00
C ASP A 417 -18.55 6.43 13.71
N ASP A 418 -19.38 7.18 14.44
CA ASP A 418 -20.82 7.27 14.14
C ASP A 418 -21.02 7.74 12.70
N PRO A 419 -21.85 7.03 11.90
CA PRO A 419 -22.10 7.39 10.51
C PRO A 419 -22.65 8.81 10.33
N GLU A 420 -23.37 9.37 11.31
CA GLU A 420 -23.90 10.74 11.24
C GLU A 420 -22.80 11.81 11.40
N GLN A 421 -21.59 11.43 11.82
CA GLN A 421 -20.46 12.32 12.04
C GLN A 421 -19.36 12.10 11.00
N GLU A 422 -18.69 13.18 10.62
CA GLU A 422 -17.60 13.12 9.65
C GLU A 422 -16.44 12.26 10.18
N THR A 423 -16.12 11.21 9.45
CA THR A 423 -15.10 10.22 9.86
C THR A 423 -14.07 10.02 8.76
N PHE A 424 -12.79 10.03 9.13
CA PHE A 424 -11.67 9.75 8.23
C PHE A 424 -11.57 8.25 7.95
N LYS A 425 -11.43 7.91 6.67
CA LYS A 425 -11.34 6.51 6.21
C LYS A 425 -10.03 6.20 5.48
N ILE A 426 -9.48 7.18 4.76
CA ILE A 426 -8.25 7.00 3.98
C ILE A 426 -7.36 8.22 4.21
N VAL A 427 -6.08 7.97 4.47
CA VAL A 427 -5.03 9.01 4.53
C VAL A 427 -3.86 8.50 3.73
N ASP A 428 -3.53 9.18 2.64
CA ASP A 428 -2.43 8.82 1.74
C ASP A 428 -1.57 10.03 1.39
N TYR A 429 -0.28 9.80 1.16
CA TYR A 429 0.69 10.84 0.80
C TYR A 429 1.02 10.75 -0.68
N GLU A 430 0.70 11.82 -1.43
CA GLU A 430 1.09 11.96 -2.82
C GLU A 430 2.44 12.71 -2.87
N ASP A 431 3.49 11.98 -3.25
CA ASP A 431 4.88 12.39 -3.13
C ASP A 431 5.31 13.39 -4.22
N GLU A 432 4.71 13.33 -5.40
CA GLU A 432 5.08 14.19 -6.53
C GLU A 432 4.58 15.63 -6.37
N LEU A 433 3.44 15.81 -5.72
CA LEU A 433 2.83 17.11 -5.42
C LEU A 433 3.01 17.53 -3.95
N ASP A 434 3.56 16.65 -3.11
CA ASP A 434 3.80 16.89 -1.68
C ASP A 434 2.51 17.30 -0.96
N LEU A 435 1.49 16.46 -1.08
CA LEU A 435 0.15 16.65 -0.53
C LEU A 435 -0.27 15.44 0.30
N LEU A 436 -0.93 15.72 1.43
CA LEU A 436 -1.66 14.71 2.18
C LEU A 436 -3.10 14.68 1.65
N SER A 437 -3.52 13.54 1.15
CA SER A 437 -4.87 13.29 0.68
C SER A 437 -5.66 12.56 1.78
N VAL A 438 -6.80 13.12 2.17
CA VAL A 438 -7.63 12.59 3.26
C VAL A 438 -9.04 12.39 2.72
N VAL A 439 -9.58 11.18 2.85
CA VAL A 439 -10.99 10.90 2.53
C VAL A 439 -11.79 10.91 3.82
N ALA A 440 -12.74 11.84 3.88
CA ALA A 440 -13.68 11.96 4.97
C ALA A 440 -15.09 11.61 4.48
N VAL A 441 -15.87 10.97 5.36
CA VAL A 441 -17.19 10.40 5.03
C VAL A 441 -18.20 10.86 6.07
N THR A 442 -19.38 11.25 5.61
CA THR A 442 -20.56 11.54 6.42
C THR A 442 -21.75 10.80 5.83
N GLN A 443 -22.55 10.14 6.67
CA GLN A 443 -23.82 9.55 6.27
C GLN A 443 -24.96 10.44 6.75
N ILE A 444 -25.43 11.27 5.82
CA ILE A 444 -26.63 12.09 6.03
C ILE A 444 -27.77 11.35 5.33
N ASP A 445 -28.74 10.85 6.09
CA ASP A 445 -29.86 10.04 5.63
C ASP A 445 -29.46 8.66 5.05
N ALA A 446 -30.11 8.22 3.98
CA ALA A 446 -29.91 6.91 3.36
C ALA A 446 -28.68 6.84 2.43
N GLU A 447 -28.07 7.98 2.09
CA GLU A 447 -26.93 8.05 1.18
C GLU A 447 -25.72 8.64 1.90
N GLY A 448 -24.63 7.87 2.00
CA GLY A 448 -23.37 8.41 2.47
C GLY A 448 -22.74 9.32 1.43
N LYS A 449 -22.08 10.38 1.91
CA LYS A 449 -21.32 11.34 1.14
C LYS A 449 -19.87 11.25 1.55
N ALA A 450 -18.98 11.40 0.58
CA ALA A 450 -17.56 11.45 0.84
C ALA A 450 -16.94 12.63 0.11
N HIS A 451 -15.87 13.18 0.68
CA HIS A 451 -15.03 14.17 0.03
C HIS A 451 -13.56 13.82 0.22
N LEU A 452 -12.77 14.20 -0.78
CA LEU A 452 -11.33 14.10 -0.79
C LEU A 452 -10.73 15.47 -0.51
N ASP A 453 -10.00 15.56 0.59
CA ASP A 453 -9.36 16.77 1.06
C ASP A 453 -7.85 16.72 0.80
N PHE A 454 -7.33 17.81 0.23
CA PHE A 454 -5.90 18.01 0.02
C PHE A 454 -5.35 18.93 1.10
N HIS A 455 -4.48 18.39 1.94
CA HIS A 455 -3.77 19.12 2.97
C HIS A 455 -2.32 19.37 2.57
N CYS A 456 -1.80 20.52 2.98
CA CYS A 456 -0.39 20.82 2.86
C CYS A 456 0.42 19.85 3.74
N ASN A 457 1.28 19.04 3.15
CA ASN A 457 2.08 18.07 3.90
C ASN A 457 2.92 18.72 5.02
N GLU A 458 3.47 19.92 4.80
CA GLU A 458 4.33 20.60 5.79
C GLU A 458 3.55 21.18 6.99
N TYR A 459 2.29 21.59 6.82
CA TYR A 459 1.57 22.40 7.82
C TYR A 459 0.18 21.86 8.21
N GLY A 460 -0.30 20.81 7.55
CA GLY A 460 -1.65 20.26 7.76
C GLY A 460 -2.79 21.16 7.28
N THR A 461 -2.50 22.31 6.69
CA THR A 461 -3.54 23.26 6.26
C THR A 461 -4.34 22.71 5.09
N LEU A 462 -5.67 22.77 5.20
CA LEU A 462 -6.57 22.40 4.10
C LEU A 462 -6.36 23.36 2.93
N LEU A 463 -6.01 22.81 1.76
CA LEU A 463 -5.82 23.55 0.52
C LEU A 463 -7.04 23.48 -0.39
N LYS A 464 -7.72 22.32 -0.40
CA LYS A 464 -8.88 22.07 -1.25
C LYS A 464 -9.69 20.87 -0.76
N SER A 465 -11.00 20.91 -0.96
CA SER A 465 -11.91 19.79 -0.77
C SER A 465 -12.63 19.47 -2.07
N ILE A 466 -12.79 18.19 -2.39
CA ILE A 466 -13.42 17.69 -3.61
C ILE A 466 -14.52 16.70 -3.21
N PRO A 467 -15.81 17.02 -3.45
CA PRO A 467 -16.87 16.06 -3.21
C PRO A 467 -16.79 14.89 -4.21
N LEU A 468 -16.90 13.66 -3.70
CA LEU A 468 -17.09 12.48 -4.53
C LEU A 468 -18.58 12.37 -4.87
N VAL A 469 -18.88 12.12 -6.15
CA VAL A 469 -20.25 12.17 -6.68
C VAL A 469 -21.05 10.93 -6.28
N GLU A 470 -20.40 9.78 -6.16
CA GLU A 470 -21.07 8.53 -5.85
C GLU A 470 -21.41 8.40 -4.37
N SER A 471 -22.54 7.75 -4.09
CA SER A 471 -22.94 7.40 -2.73
C SER A 471 -21.88 6.52 -2.07
N TRP A 472 -21.47 6.89 -0.87
CA TRP A 472 -20.51 6.13 -0.07
C TRP A 472 -21.23 5.22 0.93
N ASP A 473 -21.12 3.91 0.78
CA ASP A 473 -21.67 2.96 1.76
C ASP A 473 -20.52 2.44 2.64
N VAL A 474 -20.52 2.84 3.91
CA VAL A 474 -19.46 2.46 4.87
C VAL A 474 -19.36 0.95 5.12
N THR A 475 -20.35 0.15 4.71
CA THR A 475 -20.30 -1.31 4.81
C THR A 475 -19.51 -1.97 3.68
N TYR A 476 -19.18 -1.22 2.61
CA TYR A 476 -18.42 -1.71 1.47
C TYR A 476 -16.94 -1.35 1.59
N SER A 477 -16.09 -2.02 0.80
CA SER A 477 -14.67 -1.68 0.72
C SER A 477 -14.47 -0.60 -0.33
N HIS A 478 -13.78 0.46 0.05
CA HIS A 478 -13.46 1.59 -0.81
C HIS A 478 -11.96 1.81 -0.85
N GLU A 479 -11.44 2.07 -2.04
CA GLU A 479 -10.06 2.51 -2.26
C GLU A 479 -10.11 3.80 -3.08
N VAL A 480 -9.36 4.82 -2.65
CA VAL A 480 -9.24 6.09 -3.35
C VAL A 480 -7.77 6.39 -3.55
N TYR A 481 -7.39 6.65 -4.80
CA TYR A 481 -6.05 7.00 -5.19
C TYR A 481 -6.05 8.42 -5.75
N PHE A 482 -5.08 9.22 -5.32
CA PHE A 482 -4.78 10.50 -5.92
C PHE A 482 -3.43 10.42 -6.62
N ASP A 483 -3.42 10.58 -7.94
CA ASP A 483 -2.22 10.49 -8.79
C ASP A 483 -2.19 11.74 -9.66
N ARG A 484 -1.42 12.74 -9.22
CA ARG A 484 -1.26 14.05 -9.88
C ARG A 484 -2.56 14.82 -10.19
N ASP A 485 -3.13 14.61 -11.37
CA ASP A 485 -4.32 15.27 -11.91
C ASP A 485 -5.53 14.32 -12.01
N LEU A 486 -5.39 13.13 -11.43
CA LEU A 486 -6.37 12.06 -11.46
C LEU A 486 -6.76 11.63 -10.05
N VAL A 487 -8.06 11.45 -9.85
CA VAL A 487 -8.60 10.76 -8.66
C VAL A 487 -9.29 9.49 -9.13
N LEU A 488 -8.95 8.36 -8.52
CA LEU A 488 -9.52 7.07 -8.87
C LEU A 488 -10.17 6.46 -7.65
N HIS A 489 -11.46 6.13 -7.77
CA HIS A 489 -12.25 5.52 -6.71
C HIS A 489 -12.68 4.12 -7.13
N ILE A 490 -12.27 3.11 -6.37
CA ILE A 490 -12.70 1.71 -6.53
C ILE A 490 -13.63 1.36 -5.38
N GLU A 491 -14.77 0.78 -5.72
CA GLU A 491 -15.81 0.38 -4.77
C GLU A 491 -16.13 -1.10 -4.96
N GLN A 492 -16.06 -1.89 -3.88
CA GLN A 492 -16.47 -3.28 -3.87
C GLN A 492 -17.90 -3.42 -3.32
N LYS A 493 -18.87 -3.46 -4.23
CA LYS A 493 -20.29 -3.69 -3.94
C LYS A 493 -20.58 -5.17 -3.61
N PRO A 494 -21.76 -5.47 -3.04
CA PRO A 494 -22.23 -6.83 -2.82
C PRO A 494 -22.21 -7.67 -4.10
N ASN A 495 -22.22 -9.01 -3.93
CA ASN A 495 -22.21 -9.97 -5.05
C ASN A 495 -20.95 -9.90 -5.95
N ARG A 496 -19.81 -9.43 -5.40
CA ARG A 496 -18.52 -9.32 -6.12
C ARG A 496 -18.61 -8.41 -7.34
N VAL A 497 -19.36 -7.33 -7.23
CA VAL A 497 -19.40 -6.27 -8.24
C VAL A 497 -18.41 -5.20 -7.82
N PHE A 498 -17.41 -4.95 -8.65
CA PHE A 498 -16.40 -3.92 -8.44
C PHE A 498 -16.70 -2.77 -9.40
N SER A 499 -16.81 -1.56 -8.88
CA SER A 499 -16.99 -0.34 -9.67
C SER A 499 -15.72 0.49 -9.61
N CYS A 500 -15.36 1.13 -10.71
CA CYS A 500 -14.24 2.05 -10.76
C CYS A 500 -14.70 3.35 -11.42
N TYR A 501 -14.47 4.46 -10.73
CA TYR A 501 -14.81 5.81 -11.12
C TYR A 501 -13.52 6.59 -11.28
N VAL A 502 -13.32 7.21 -12.44
CA VAL A 502 -12.12 7.97 -12.78
C VAL A 502 -12.48 9.42 -12.94
N TYR A 503 -11.86 10.23 -12.11
CA TYR A 503 -12.01 11.66 -12.07
C TYR A 503 -10.78 12.34 -12.63
N GLN A 504 -10.99 13.31 -13.51
CA GLN A 504 -9.89 14.11 -14.06
C GLN A 504 -10.06 15.58 -13.70
N MET A 505 -8.90 16.19 -13.47
CA MET A 505 -8.79 17.62 -13.25
C MET A 505 -9.27 18.39 -14.49
N ILE A 506 -10.25 19.25 -14.30
CA ILE A 506 -10.72 20.24 -15.27
C ILE A 506 -10.58 21.63 -14.66
N CYS A 507 -10.20 22.62 -15.47
CA CYS A 507 -10.26 24.02 -15.07
C CYS A 507 -11.58 24.59 -15.59
N ASP A 508 -12.36 25.26 -14.73
CA ASP A 508 -13.51 26.05 -15.19
C ASP A 508 -12.99 27.17 -16.09
N THR A 509 -13.01 26.94 -17.41
CA THR A 509 -13.10 28.02 -18.38
C THR A 509 -14.48 28.60 -18.20
N GLY A 510 -14.61 29.86 -17.79
CA GLY A 510 -15.88 30.48 -17.37
C GLY A 510 -16.97 30.63 -18.44
N GLU A 511 -17.17 29.62 -19.28
CA GLU A 511 -18.35 29.42 -20.10
C GLU A 511 -19.35 28.63 -19.27
N GLU A 512 -20.32 29.36 -18.74
CA GLU A 512 -21.53 28.82 -18.14
C GLU A 512 -22.11 27.71 -19.02
N GLU A 513 -22.58 26.62 -18.39
CA GLU A 513 -23.40 25.61 -19.06
C GLU A 513 -24.64 26.31 -19.66
N GLU A 514 -24.53 26.78 -20.90
CA GLU A 514 -25.68 26.95 -21.78
C GLU A 514 -26.28 25.55 -21.94
N THR A 515 -27.26 25.31 -21.07
CA THR A 515 -28.24 24.25 -21.21
C THR A 515 -28.75 24.28 -22.64
N ILE A 516 -28.22 23.36 -23.44
CA ILE A 516 -28.77 22.99 -24.73
C ILE A 516 -30.14 22.37 -24.44
N ASN A 517 -31.15 23.23 -24.33
CA ASN A 517 -32.54 22.88 -24.57
C ASN A 517 -32.65 22.53 -26.06
N ARG A 518 -32.25 21.30 -26.40
CA ARG A 518 -32.76 20.58 -27.57
C ARG A 518 -34.00 19.82 -27.13
N SER A 519 -35.10 20.54 -26.94
CA SER A 519 -36.43 19.96 -27.08
C SER A 519 -36.86 20.15 -28.54
N CYS A 520 -37.09 19.02 -29.20
CA CYS A 520 -37.76 18.90 -30.49
C CYS A 520 -39.13 19.58 -30.51
#